data_AF-A0A2T6VJ49-F1
#
_entry.id   AF-A0A2T6VJ49-F1
#
_cell.length_a   1.000
_cell.length_b   1.000
_cell.length_c   1.000
_cell.angle_alpha   90.00
_cell.angle_beta   90.00
_cell.angle_gamma   90.00
#
_symmetry.space_group_name_H-M   'P 1'
#
loop_
_entity.id
_entity.type
_entity.pdbx_description
1 polymer ?
#
loop_
_entity_poly.entity_id
_entity_poly.type
_entity_poly.pdbx_seq_one_letter_code
_entity_poly.pdbx_strand_id
1 'polypeptide(L)'
;PHRLSSYSGATENPTQKPLTDQEDLLKNTELENETTPKPTNLSPLEQAEAEKLAKLQREQEQSEQEFLKAKEQETKCKEALKKKLEHERGNAGNIESQTKIEVGEDIPTQTQTQLPKSRVRLNEREIYDLDYAIVKKKDLKPSFTTGGTQKRTDMNEEQIKSIAENFDPKKIFGSGGFEDLPIILHDGQVIAGNHCIQGMLNSTPKSRFAYEKAIKEYYNIDLKPDELLVRVPHNRLNNTEINNLAASSNQGRFNSESDQRKAV
;
A
#
# COMPACT_ATOMS: atom_id res chain seq x y z
N PRO A 1 25.02 7.81 64.03
CA PRO A 1 25.10 7.73 65.51
C PRO A 1 23.81 7.07 66.08
N HIS A 2 23.76 5.72 66.17
CA HIS A 2 23.96 4.91 67.40
C HIS A 2 23.15 5.41 68.61
N ARG A 3 22.24 4.66 69.24
CA ARG A 3 22.36 3.36 69.95
C ARG A 3 20.92 2.84 70.24
N LEU A 4 20.48 1.60 69.98
CA LEU A 4 20.79 0.27 70.56
C LEU A 4 20.15 -0.04 71.94
N SER A 5 19.35 -1.13 71.94
CA SER A 5 19.07 -2.13 73.01
C SER A 5 18.20 -1.69 74.21
N SER A 6 17.36 -2.49 74.89
CA SER A 6 17.16 -3.95 75.08
C SER A 6 15.84 -4.10 75.89
N TYR A 7 14.90 -4.97 75.52
CA TYR A 7 14.61 -6.33 76.07
C TYR A 7 14.06 -6.43 77.52
N SER A 8 12.85 -7.03 77.60
CA SER A 8 12.23 -7.97 78.58
C SER A 8 11.77 -7.58 80.00
N GLY A 9 10.57 -8.08 80.34
CA GLY A 9 10.09 -8.50 81.69
C GLY A 9 8.78 -7.82 82.13
N ALA A 10 7.58 -8.23 81.70
CA ALA A 10 6.74 -9.36 82.16
C ALA A 10 6.13 -9.21 83.57
N THR A 11 4.81 -8.95 83.65
CA THR A 11 3.89 -9.47 84.69
C THR A 11 2.43 -9.46 84.18
N GLU A 12 2.00 -10.63 83.71
CA GLU A 12 0.77 -11.38 84.03
C GLU A 12 -0.53 -10.63 84.40
N ASN A 13 -1.59 -10.89 83.62
CA ASN A 13 -2.98 -10.80 84.09
C ASN A 13 -3.79 -11.97 83.46
N PRO A 14 -4.38 -12.89 84.25
CA PRO A 14 -5.02 -14.09 83.74
C PRO A 14 -6.50 -13.82 83.45
N THR A 15 -6.95 -14.12 82.24
CA THR A 15 -8.39 -14.30 81.97
C THR A 15 -8.54 -15.56 81.16
N GLN A 16 -9.02 -16.60 81.84
CA GLN A 16 -9.42 -17.88 81.24
C GLN A 16 -10.65 -17.66 80.36
N LYS A 17 -10.60 -18.15 79.12
CA LYS A 17 -11.76 -18.69 78.41
C LYS A 17 -11.35 -19.97 77.66
N PRO A 18 -12.19 -21.02 77.66
CA PRO A 18 -11.80 -22.37 77.27
C PRO A 18 -11.93 -22.60 75.75
N LEU A 19 -11.08 -23.49 75.23
CA LEU A 19 -11.30 -24.18 73.96
C LEU A 19 -12.43 -25.21 74.12
N THR A 20 -13.61 -24.93 73.57
CA THR A 20 -14.53 -25.96 73.07
C THR A 20 -15.61 -25.33 72.19
N ASP A 21 -15.28 -24.99 70.94
CA ASP A 21 -16.27 -24.76 69.87
C ASP A 21 -15.83 -25.48 68.59
N GLN A 22 -15.29 -26.69 68.76
CA GLN A 22 -14.93 -27.58 67.66
C GLN A 22 -15.59 -28.94 67.89
N GLU A 23 -16.92 -28.96 68.08
CA GLU A 23 -17.68 -30.22 68.09
C GLU A 23 -19.19 -30.08 67.82
N ASP A 24 -19.63 -29.01 67.13
CA ASP A 24 -21.06 -28.84 66.77
C ASP A 24 -21.32 -28.73 65.25
N LEU A 25 -20.33 -29.11 64.43
CA LEU A 25 -20.43 -29.10 62.96
C LEU A 25 -20.25 -30.49 62.32
N LEU A 26 -20.14 -31.57 63.12
CA LEU A 26 -19.79 -32.92 62.65
C LEU A 26 -20.85 -34.00 62.93
N LYS A 27 -22.12 -33.62 63.04
CA LYS A 27 -23.24 -34.59 63.07
C LYS A 27 -24.39 -34.14 62.18
N ASN A 28 -24.18 -34.15 60.87
CA ASN A 28 -25.25 -34.17 59.87
C ASN A 28 -24.77 -34.89 58.60
N THR A 29 -23.96 -35.92 58.77
CA THR A 29 -23.55 -36.80 57.67
C THR A 29 -24.05 -38.19 58.02
N GLU A 30 -24.91 -38.72 57.16
CA GLU A 30 -25.46 -40.08 57.12
C GLU A 30 -26.69 -40.37 58.01
N LEU A 31 -27.86 -39.99 57.48
CA LEU A 31 -28.85 -41.03 57.16
C LEU A 31 -29.75 -40.56 56.01
N GLU A 32 -29.72 -41.33 54.94
CA GLU A 32 -30.46 -41.18 53.70
C GLU A 32 -31.97 -41.00 53.93
N ASN A 33 -32.57 -40.04 53.23
CA ASN A 33 -33.87 -40.25 52.64
C ASN A 33 -33.83 -39.72 51.22
N GLU A 34 -34.01 -40.65 50.29
CA GLU A 34 -34.18 -40.44 48.86
C GLU A 34 -35.11 -39.26 48.56
N THR A 35 -34.53 -38.18 48.04
CA THR A 35 -35.24 -37.35 47.07
C THR A 35 -34.28 -37.09 45.94
N THR A 36 -34.35 -37.96 44.92
CA THR A 36 -34.01 -37.59 43.55
C THR A 36 -34.53 -36.17 43.31
N PRO A 37 -33.72 -35.21 42.80
CA PRO A 37 -34.30 -33.95 42.35
C PRO A 37 -35.28 -34.33 41.25
N LYS A 38 -36.57 -34.29 41.59
CA LYS A 38 -37.66 -34.52 40.66
C LYS A 38 -37.34 -33.64 39.46
N PRO A 39 -37.09 -34.18 38.25
CA PRO A 39 -36.87 -33.33 37.10
C PRO A 39 -38.10 -32.45 37.04
N THR A 40 -37.91 -31.14 37.22
CA THR A 40 -38.92 -30.18 36.81
C THR A 40 -39.05 -30.47 35.31
N ASN A 41 -40.04 -31.28 34.95
CA ASN A 41 -40.36 -31.59 33.57
C ASN A 41 -40.87 -30.28 32.99
N LEU A 42 -39.91 -29.43 32.60
CA LEU A 42 -40.13 -28.33 31.69
C LEU A 42 -41.00 -28.88 30.59
N SER A 43 -42.09 -28.18 30.28
CA SER A 43 -42.98 -28.60 29.21
C SER A 43 -42.16 -28.83 27.93
N PRO A 44 -42.59 -29.74 27.04
CA PRO A 44 -41.88 -29.98 25.77
C PRO A 44 -41.59 -28.69 24.98
N LEU A 45 -42.41 -27.64 25.17
CA LEU A 45 -42.19 -26.29 24.65
C LEU A 45 -41.00 -25.57 25.30
N GLU A 46 -40.91 -25.55 26.63
CA GLU A 46 -39.82 -24.90 27.36
C GLU A 46 -38.45 -25.57 27.12
N GLN A 47 -38.43 -26.91 26.96
CA GLN A 47 -37.20 -27.62 26.56
C GLN A 47 -36.78 -27.28 25.13
N ALA A 48 -37.73 -27.25 24.18
CA ALA A 48 -37.46 -26.86 22.80
C ALA A 48 -37.00 -25.40 22.68
N GLU A 49 -37.53 -24.49 23.50
CA GLU A 49 -37.09 -23.09 23.57
C GLU A 49 -35.67 -22.97 24.12
N ALA A 50 -35.34 -23.68 25.19
CA ALA A 50 -33.99 -23.70 25.76
C ALA A 50 -32.95 -24.28 24.79
N GLU A 51 -33.29 -25.37 24.09
CA GLU A 51 -32.41 -25.97 23.07
C GLU A 51 -32.21 -25.04 21.87
N LYS A 52 -33.26 -24.37 21.42
CA LYS A 52 -33.18 -23.39 20.33
C LYS A 52 -32.31 -22.19 20.71
N LEU A 53 -32.43 -21.69 21.95
CA LEU A 53 -31.62 -20.59 22.44
C LEU A 53 -30.14 -20.98 22.56
N ALA A 54 -29.86 -22.17 23.11
CA ALA A 54 -28.51 -22.71 23.23
C ALA A 54 -27.87 -23.04 21.87
N LYS A 55 -28.67 -23.39 20.86
CA LYS A 55 -28.20 -23.57 19.48
C LYS A 55 -27.85 -22.22 18.83
N LEU A 56 -28.70 -21.21 19.02
CA LEU A 56 -28.52 -19.88 18.46
C LEU A 56 -27.30 -19.15 19.07
N GLN A 57 -27.06 -19.34 20.37
CA GLN A 57 -25.85 -18.86 21.04
C GLN A 57 -24.58 -19.53 20.48
N ARG A 58 -24.59 -20.86 20.29
CA ARG A 58 -23.47 -21.58 19.67
C ARG A 58 -23.21 -21.12 18.23
N GLU A 59 -24.26 -20.90 17.44
CA GLU A 59 -24.14 -20.38 16.07
C GLU A 59 -23.57 -18.95 16.05
N GLN A 60 -23.94 -18.09 17.00
CA GLN A 60 -23.36 -16.75 17.16
C GLN A 60 -21.88 -16.80 17.56
N GLU A 61 -21.52 -17.62 18.56
CA GLU A 61 -20.13 -17.79 19.00
C GLU A 61 -19.24 -18.33 17.87
N GLN A 62 -19.75 -19.28 17.07
CA GLN A 62 -19.04 -19.80 15.91
C GLN A 62 -18.83 -18.72 14.83
N SER A 63 -19.87 -17.95 14.52
CA SER A 63 -19.80 -16.85 13.56
C SER A 63 -18.82 -15.75 13.99
N GLU A 64 -18.80 -15.41 15.29
CA GLU A 64 -17.85 -14.42 15.83
C GLU A 64 -16.41 -14.92 15.76
N GLN A 65 -16.15 -16.20 16.04
CA GLN A 65 -14.82 -16.79 15.89
C GLN A 65 -14.35 -16.84 14.43
N GLU A 66 -15.24 -17.14 13.49
CA GLU A 66 -14.93 -17.13 12.06
C GLU A 66 -14.62 -15.71 11.57
N PHE A 67 -15.39 -14.71 12.01
CA PHE A 67 -15.14 -13.31 11.70
C PHE A 67 -13.79 -12.82 12.25
N LEU A 68 -13.46 -13.18 13.50
CA LEU A 68 -12.18 -12.84 14.11
C LEU A 68 -11.00 -13.48 13.37
N LYS A 69 -11.11 -14.75 12.98
CA LYS A 69 -10.10 -15.45 12.16
C LYS A 69 -9.92 -14.79 10.79
N ALA A 70 -11.02 -14.42 10.12
CA ALA A 70 -10.97 -13.73 8.84
C ALA A 70 -10.25 -12.37 8.95
N LYS A 71 -10.57 -11.59 9.99
CA LYS A 71 -9.92 -10.30 10.27
C LYS A 71 -8.44 -10.45 10.62
N GLU A 72 -8.06 -11.48 11.35
CA GLU A 72 -6.66 -11.81 11.65
C GLU A 72 -5.90 -12.23 10.38
N GLN A 73 -6.53 -13.01 9.51
CA GLN A 73 -5.93 -13.41 8.24
C GLN A 73 -5.79 -12.21 7.29
N GLU A 74 -6.77 -11.32 7.25
CA GLU A 74 -6.70 -10.08 6.45
C GLU A 74 -5.57 -9.16 6.92
N THR A 75 -5.40 -8.99 8.24
CA THR A 75 -4.30 -8.20 8.81
C THR A 75 -2.94 -8.84 8.54
N LYS A 76 -2.80 -10.17 8.70
CA LYS A 76 -1.58 -10.90 8.32
C LYS A 76 -1.26 -10.77 6.83
N CYS A 77 -2.26 -10.86 5.95
CA CYS A 77 -2.09 -10.64 4.51
C CYS A 77 -1.64 -9.21 4.21
N LYS A 78 -2.24 -8.19 4.85
CA LYS A 78 -1.85 -6.78 4.71
C LYS A 78 -0.43 -6.54 5.21
N GLU A 79 -0.04 -7.12 6.33
CA GLU A 79 1.32 -7.01 6.87
C GLU A 79 2.35 -7.74 6.01
N ALA A 80 2.03 -8.94 5.52
CA ALA A 80 2.90 -9.68 4.60
C ALA A 80 3.09 -8.92 3.29
N LEU A 81 2.03 -8.31 2.76
CA LEU A 81 2.11 -7.45 1.57
C LEU A 81 2.97 -6.21 1.86
N LYS A 82 2.78 -5.55 3.01
CA LYS A 82 3.60 -4.40 3.42
C LYS A 82 5.08 -4.78 3.56
N LYS A 83 5.38 -5.92 4.19
CA LYS A 83 6.76 -6.44 4.32
C LYS A 83 7.38 -6.82 2.98
N LYS A 84 6.61 -7.41 2.05
CA LYS A 84 7.07 -7.66 0.68
C LYS A 84 7.40 -6.35 -0.04
N LEU A 85 6.51 -5.36 0.02
CA LEU A 85 6.73 -4.03 -0.55
C LEU A 85 7.94 -3.32 0.07
N GLU A 86 8.17 -3.46 1.38
CA GLU A 86 9.33 -2.91 2.07
C GLU A 86 10.64 -3.64 1.72
N HIS A 87 10.60 -4.96 1.55
CA HIS A 87 11.76 -5.74 1.12
C HIS A 87 12.10 -5.46 -0.35
N GLU A 88 11.11 -5.35 -1.21
CA GLU A 88 11.26 -4.92 -2.61
C GLU A 88 11.77 -3.48 -2.67
N ARG A 89 11.29 -2.57 -1.82
CA ARG A 89 11.85 -1.22 -1.64
C ARG A 89 13.33 -1.26 -1.25
N GLY A 90 13.70 -2.15 -0.34
CA GLY A 90 15.08 -2.33 0.11
C GLY A 90 15.99 -2.89 -0.98
N ASN A 91 15.51 -3.86 -1.76
CA ASN A 91 16.26 -4.44 -2.88
C ASN A 91 16.37 -3.48 -4.08
N ALA A 92 15.30 -2.75 -4.40
CA ALA A 92 15.30 -1.69 -5.39
C ALA A 92 16.31 -0.59 -4.98
N GLY A 93 16.17 -0.03 -3.78
CA GLY A 93 17.05 1.05 -3.29
C GLY A 93 18.55 0.68 -3.22
N ASN A 94 18.90 -0.57 -2.94
CA ASN A 94 20.31 -1.00 -2.81
C ASN A 94 20.99 -1.36 -4.14
N ILE A 95 20.26 -1.80 -5.16
CA ILE A 95 20.83 -2.08 -6.49
C ILE A 95 20.84 -0.80 -7.37
N GLU A 96 19.90 0.12 -7.13
CA GLU A 96 19.56 1.22 -8.05
C GLU A 96 20.35 2.53 -7.88
N SER A 97 21.11 2.72 -6.80
CA SER A 97 21.87 3.96 -6.55
C SER A 97 23.21 4.06 -7.28
N GLN A 98 23.71 2.95 -7.86
CA GLN A 98 25.07 2.88 -8.43
C GLN A 98 25.12 2.99 -9.96
N THR A 99 23.99 2.96 -10.67
CA THR A 99 24.02 3.10 -12.14
C THR A 99 24.27 4.57 -12.49
N LYS A 100 25.44 4.86 -13.04
CA LYS A 100 25.76 6.19 -13.58
C LYS A 100 24.86 6.42 -14.79
N ILE A 101 23.95 7.39 -14.68
CA ILE A 101 23.15 7.85 -15.81
C ILE A 101 24.01 8.85 -16.58
N GLU A 102 24.30 8.54 -17.84
CA GLU A 102 24.95 9.47 -18.74
C GLU A 102 23.88 10.36 -19.36
N VAL A 103 23.78 11.58 -18.84
CA VAL A 103 22.92 12.62 -19.39
C VAL A 103 23.65 13.26 -20.56
N GLY A 104 23.03 13.26 -21.73
CA GLY A 104 23.57 13.84 -22.96
C GLY A 104 23.33 15.35 -23.06
N GLU A 105 23.49 15.86 -24.28
CA GLU A 105 23.17 17.26 -24.61
C GLU A 105 21.67 17.52 -24.63
N ASP A 106 21.31 18.76 -24.31
CA ASP A 106 19.92 19.19 -24.30
C ASP A 106 19.28 19.12 -25.68
N ILE A 107 18.04 18.63 -25.71
CA ILE A 107 17.19 18.70 -26.88
C ILE A 107 16.48 20.06 -26.93
N PRO A 108 16.15 20.57 -28.13
CA PRO A 108 15.31 21.76 -28.26
C PRO A 108 13.93 21.51 -27.64
N THR A 109 13.54 22.36 -26.69
CA THR A 109 12.23 22.29 -26.03
C THR A 109 11.56 23.66 -26.03
N GLN A 110 10.22 23.69 -26.15
CA GLN A 110 9.43 24.90 -25.99
C GLN A 110 8.62 24.81 -24.69
N THR A 111 9.18 25.35 -23.62
CA THR A 111 8.54 25.40 -22.30
C THR A 111 7.30 26.28 -22.30
N GLN A 112 6.23 25.79 -21.67
CA GLN A 112 4.92 26.43 -21.58
C GLN A 112 4.80 27.15 -20.23
N THR A 113 5.36 28.36 -20.14
CA THR A 113 5.42 29.14 -18.89
C THR A 113 4.05 29.61 -18.38
N GLN A 114 3.03 29.59 -19.25
CA GLN A 114 1.65 29.93 -18.92
C GLN A 114 0.91 28.83 -18.17
N LEU A 115 1.39 27.58 -18.26
CA LEU A 115 0.80 26.46 -17.54
C LEU A 115 1.38 26.40 -16.12
N PRO A 116 0.56 26.11 -15.09
CA PRO A 116 1.07 25.87 -13.76
C PRO A 116 1.98 24.64 -13.76
N LYS A 117 3.06 24.68 -12.96
CA LYS A 117 3.99 23.55 -12.86
C LYS A 117 3.28 22.30 -12.36
N SER A 118 3.59 21.18 -12.99
CA SER A 118 3.21 19.86 -12.48
C SER A 118 4.16 19.46 -11.35
N ARG A 119 3.74 18.52 -10.50
CA ARG A 119 4.54 18.06 -9.37
C ARG A 119 4.50 16.56 -9.24
N VAL A 120 5.65 15.99 -8.88
CA VAL A 120 5.80 14.59 -8.52
C VAL A 120 6.39 14.51 -7.13
N ARG A 121 5.72 13.76 -6.25
CA ARG A 121 6.11 13.58 -4.85
C ARG A 121 6.58 12.15 -4.65
N LEU A 122 7.79 11.98 -4.13
CA LEU A 122 8.33 10.67 -3.74
C LEU A 122 8.07 10.42 -2.25
N ASN A 123 8.26 11.44 -1.42
CA ASN A 123 7.96 11.43 0.02
C ASN A 123 7.69 12.86 0.52
N GLU A 124 7.64 13.05 1.85
CA GLU A 124 7.35 14.35 2.46
C GLU A 124 8.40 15.44 2.18
N ARG A 125 9.62 15.06 1.78
CA ARG A 125 10.75 15.99 1.56
C ARG A 125 11.14 16.12 0.09
N GLU A 126 10.95 15.06 -0.69
CA GLU A 126 11.34 15.00 -2.11
C GLU A 126 10.12 15.26 -3.00
N ILE A 127 9.96 16.54 -3.38
CA ILE A 127 8.95 17.01 -4.32
C ILE A 127 9.66 17.67 -5.50
N TYR A 128 9.39 17.19 -6.70
CA TYR A 128 9.97 17.69 -7.93
C TYR A 128 8.93 18.49 -8.71
N ASP A 129 9.24 19.76 -8.95
CA ASP A 129 8.48 20.61 -9.88
C ASP A 129 8.87 20.28 -11.33
N LEU A 130 7.87 20.17 -12.19
CA LEU A 130 8.03 19.85 -13.61
C LEU A 130 7.33 20.93 -14.45
N ASP A 131 8.03 21.41 -15.47
CA ASP A 131 7.46 22.29 -16.48
C ASP A 131 6.85 21.48 -17.61
N TYR A 132 5.75 21.98 -18.18
CA TYR A 132 5.21 21.44 -19.43
C TYR A 132 6.05 21.97 -20.59
N ALA A 133 6.47 21.09 -21.49
CA ALA A 133 7.29 21.46 -22.65
C ALA A 133 6.82 20.73 -23.91
N ILE A 134 6.85 21.43 -25.03
CA ILE A 134 6.63 20.84 -26.35
C ILE A 134 7.98 20.38 -26.89
N VAL A 135 8.04 19.12 -27.32
CA VAL A 135 9.25 18.49 -27.87
C VAL A 135 8.93 17.73 -29.14
N LYS A 136 9.92 17.55 -30.01
CA LYS A 136 9.74 16.76 -31.23
C LYS A 136 9.84 15.28 -30.94
N LYS A 137 9.03 14.49 -31.64
CA LYS A 137 9.00 13.02 -31.55
C LYS A 137 10.37 12.38 -31.72
N LYS A 138 11.16 12.88 -32.68
CA LYS A 138 12.49 12.35 -33.01
C LYS A 138 13.55 12.55 -31.92
N ASP A 139 13.33 13.50 -31.01
CA ASP A 139 14.31 13.88 -29.98
C ASP A 139 14.05 13.11 -28.67
N LEU A 140 12.92 12.42 -28.57
CA LEU A 140 12.55 11.57 -27.44
C LEU A 140 13.23 10.21 -27.52
N LYS A 141 13.77 9.76 -26.39
CA LYS A 141 14.55 8.54 -26.25
C LYS A 141 13.90 7.65 -25.18
N PRO A 142 12.76 6.97 -25.48
CA PRO A 142 12.23 5.96 -24.59
C PRO A 142 13.22 4.80 -24.49
N SER A 143 13.36 4.24 -23.29
CA SER A 143 14.24 3.09 -23.03
C SER A 143 13.45 1.93 -22.43
N PHE A 144 13.74 0.73 -22.92
CA PHE A 144 13.13 -0.53 -22.47
C PHE A 144 14.16 -1.56 -21.98
N THR A 145 15.44 -1.22 -22.05
CA THR A 145 16.53 -2.04 -21.56
C THR A 145 16.86 -1.66 -20.12
N THR A 146 17.17 -2.64 -19.27
CA THR A 146 17.57 -2.38 -17.89
C THR A 146 18.88 -1.59 -17.88
N GLY A 147 18.87 -0.38 -17.30
CA GLY A 147 20.01 0.53 -17.28
C GLY A 147 19.59 1.98 -17.53
N GLY A 148 20.32 2.93 -16.95
CA GLY A 148 19.99 4.35 -17.07
C GLY A 148 18.67 4.71 -16.37
N THR A 149 17.75 5.35 -17.11
CA THR A 149 16.43 5.79 -16.63
C THR A 149 15.37 4.69 -16.59
N GLN A 150 15.60 3.52 -17.20
CA GLN A 150 14.66 2.40 -17.19
C GLN A 150 15.04 1.37 -16.13
N LYS A 151 14.10 1.10 -15.22
CA LYS A 151 14.29 0.18 -14.08
C LYS A 151 13.56 -1.16 -14.22
N ARG A 152 12.82 -1.38 -15.32
CA ARG A 152 12.14 -2.65 -15.61
C ARG A 152 12.97 -3.50 -16.57
N THR A 153 12.87 -4.83 -16.40
CA THR A 153 13.45 -5.82 -17.30
C THR A 153 12.53 -6.14 -18.49
N ASP A 154 11.21 -6.02 -18.31
CA ASP A 154 10.24 -6.53 -19.27
C ASP A 154 9.47 -5.40 -19.98
N MET A 155 9.62 -5.34 -21.30
CA MET A 155 8.79 -4.51 -22.20
C MET A 155 7.43 -5.16 -22.37
N ASN A 156 6.35 -4.36 -22.36
CA ASN A 156 4.99 -4.84 -22.62
C ASN A 156 4.52 -4.32 -23.97
N GLU A 157 4.69 -5.14 -25.01
CA GLU A 157 4.35 -4.80 -26.39
C GLU A 157 2.84 -4.61 -26.58
N GLU A 158 2.02 -5.43 -25.93
CA GLU A 158 0.55 -5.33 -26.01
C GLU A 158 0.07 -3.97 -25.50
N GLN A 159 0.64 -3.49 -24.39
CA GLN A 159 0.33 -2.18 -23.84
C GLN A 159 0.74 -1.06 -24.80
N ILE A 160 1.94 -1.13 -25.39
CA ILE A 160 2.41 -0.13 -26.37
C ILE A 160 1.47 -0.10 -27.58
N LYS A 161 1.08 -1.27 -28.10
CA LYS A 161 0.16 -1.39 -29.23
C LYS A 161 -1.22 -0.83 -28.89
N SER A 162 -1.74 -1.15 -27.69
CA SER A 162 -3.01 -0.63 -27.20
C SER A 162 -3.00 0.91 -27.15
N ILE A 163 -1.93 1.51 -26.64
CA ILE A 163 -1.78 2.98 -26.59
C ILE A 163 -1.70 3.58 -28.00
N ALA A 164 -0.95 2.93 -28.92
CA ALA A 164 -0.78 3.39 -30.29
C ALA A 164 -2.09 3.35 -31.10
N GLU A 165 -2.93 2.35 -30.89
CA GLU A 165 -4.17 2.13 -31.66
C GLU A 165 -5.42 2.74 -31.01
N ASN A 166 -5.46 2.78 -29.68
CA ASN A 166 -6.62 3.17 -28.88
C ASN A 166 -6.23 4.15 -27.77
N PHE A 167 -5.66 5.29 -28.15
CA PHE A 167 -5.34 6.36 -27.21
C PHE A 167 -6.59 6.82 -26.43
N ASP A 168 -6.50 6.78 -25.10
CA ASP A 168 -7.56 7.24 -24.19
C ASP A 168 -7.06 8.43 -23.36
N PRO A 169 -7.55 9.66 -23.63
CA PRO A 169 -7.18 10.86 -22.88
C PRO A 169 -7.38 10.72 -21.37
N LYS A 170 -8.41 9.98 -20.93
CA LYS A 170 -8.77 9.87 -19.50
C LYS A 170 -7.74 9.11 -18.68
N LYS A 171 -6.90 8.29 -19.33
CA LYS A 171 -5.84 7.55 -18.65
C LYS A 171 -4.63 8.41 -18.33
N ILE A 172 -4.49 9.57 -18.99
CA ILE A 172 -3.31 10.42 -18.91
C ILE A 172 -3.67 11.74 -18.25
N PHE A 173 -4.70 12.44 -18.73
CA PHE A 173 -5.00 13.78 -18.24
C PHE A 173 -5.80 13.74 -16.94
N GLY A 174 -5.31 14.46 -15.93
CA GLY A 174 -5.99 14.61 -14.64
C GLY A 174 -5.62 13.58 -13.57
N SER A 175 -4.83 12.55 -13.92
CA SER A 175 -4.36 11.54 -12.96
C SER A 175 -3.32 12.09 -11.97
N GLY A 176 -2.54 13.08 -12.40
CA GLY A 176 -1.44 13.66 -11.62
C GLY A 176 -0.26 12.70 -11.40
N GLY A 177 0.79 13.18 -10.71
CA GLY A 177 1.94 12.34 -10.33
C GLY A 177 2.62 11.67 -11.53
N PHE A 178 2.93 10.38 -11.43
CA PHE A 178 3.58 9.59 -12.49
C PHE A 178 2.61 9.02 -13.54
N GLU A 179 1.30 9.14 -13.32
CA GLU A 179 0.25 8.66 -14.24
C GLU A 179 -0.15 9.71 -15.29
N ASP A 180 0.22 10.98 -15.06
CA ASP A 180 0.02 12.09 -15.99
C ASP A 180 1.00 12.03 -17.18
N LEU A 181 1.05 13.09 -18.00
CA LEU A 181 1.93 13.21 -19.17
C LEU A 181 3.37 12.72 -18.90
N PRO A 182 4.04 12.08 -19.86
CA PRO A 182 5.36 11.49 -19.62
C PRO A 182 6.39 12.50 -19.11
N ILE A 183 7.34 12.02 -18.28
CA ILE A 183 8.41 12.83 -17.70
C ILE A 183 9.72 12.47 -18.39
N ILE A 184 10.41 13.47 -18.90
CA ILE A 184 11.69 13.31 -19.61
C ILE A 184 12.79 14.16 -18.98
N LEU A 185 14.03 13.76 -19.18
CA LEU A 185 15.21 14.60 -18.96
C LEU A 185 15.37 15.62 -20.08
N HIS A 186 16.19 16.65 -19.83
CA HIS A 186 16.48 17.70 -20.80
C HIS A 186 17.14 17.20 -22.09
N ASP A 187 17.74 16.01 -22.07
CA ASP A 187 18.40 15.37 -23.22
C ASP A 187 17.47 14.41 -24.01
N GLY A 188 16.18 14.36 -23.62
CA GLY A 188 15.16 13.54 -24.25
C GLY A 188 15.00 12.13 -23.68
N GLN A 189 15.85 11.70 -22.72
CA GLN A 189 15.67 10.40 -22.06
C GLN A 189 14.40 10.38 -21.22
N VAL A 190 13.61 9.32 -21.34
CA VAL A 190 12.34 9.20 -20.60
C VAL A 190 12.59 8.60 -19.21
N ILE A 191 12.15 9.30 -18.16
CA ILE A 191 12.23 8.86 -16.75
C ILE A 191 10.97 8.08 -16.37
N ALA A 192 9.80 8.59 -16.78
CA ALA A 192 8.49 8.03 -16.47
C ALA A 192 7.61 8.05 -17.72
N GLY A 193 6.92 6.94 -17.97
CA GLY A 193 6.00 6.82 -19.11
C GLY A 193 6.64 6.29 -20.41
N ASN A 194 7.65 5.41 -20.31
CA ASN A 194 8.30 4.78 -21.48
C ASN A 194 7.30 4.16 -22.47
N HIS A 195 6.37 3.30 -22.01
CA HIS A 195 5.34 2.70 -22.88
C HIS A 195 4.39 3.74 -23.49
N CYS A 196 4.11 4.82 -22.76
CA CYS A 196 3.24 5.90 -23.23
C CYS A 196 3.90 6.67 -24.38
N ILE A 197 5.15 7.10 -24.21
CA ILE A 197 5.92 7.75 -25.27
C ILE A 197 6.06 6.81 -26.47
N GLN A 198 6.43 5.56 -26.26
CA GLN A 198 6.59 4.61 -27.37
C GLN A 198 5.27 4.38 -28.12
N GLY A 199 4.14 4.28 -27.42
CA GLY A 199 2.82 4.21 -28.04
C GLY A 199 2.46 5.50 -28.80
N MET A 200 2.82 6.66 -28.28
CA MET A 200 2.63 7.96 -28.95
C MET A 200 3.50 8.11 -30.21
N LEU A 201 4.72 7.59 -30.20
CA LEU A 201 5.61 7.55 -31.37
C LEU A 201 5.05 6.62 -32.46
N ASN A 202 4.45 5.50 -32.05
CA ASN A 202 3.86 4.49 -32.94
C ASN A 202 2.37 4.75 -33.25
N SER A 203 1.83 5.91 -32.85
CA SER A 203 0.39 6.16 -32.89
C SER A 203 -0.19 6.16 -34.30
N THR A 204 -1.35 5.52 -34.43
CA THR A 204 -2.16 5.59 -35.65
C THR A 204 -2.69 7.02 -35.86
N PRO A 205 -3.07 7.40 -37.10
CA PRO A 205 -3.68 8.72 -37.35
C PRO A 205 -4.89 9.01 -36.47
N LYS A 206 -5.69 7.98 -36.16
CA LYS A 206 -6.84 8.07 -35.26
C LYS A 206 -6.43 8.43 -33.84
N SER A 207 -5.49 7.67 -33.26
CA SER A 207 -4.96 7.94 -31.91
C SER A 207 -4.28 9.29 -31.84
N ARG A 208 -3.54 9.66 -32.90
CA ARG A 208 -2.86 10.95 -32.98
C ARG A 208 -3.86 12.10 -32.95
N PHE A 209 -4.92 12.03 -33.75
CA PHE A 209 -5.97 13.03 -33.75
C PHE A 209 -6.65 13.15 -32.37
N ALA A 210 -6.93 12.02 -31.71
CA ALA A 210 -7.49 12.02 -30.36
C ALA A 210 -6.57 12.68 -29.33
N TYR A 211 -5.26 12.42 -29.42
CA TYR A 211 -4.26 13.07 -28.58
C TYR A 211 -4.19 14.59 -28.81
N GLU A 212 -4.06 15.03 -30.07
CA GLU A 212 -4.01 16.46 -30.41
C GLU A 212 -5.26 17.20 -29.93
N LYS A 213 -6.44 16.61 -30.18
CA LYS A 213 -7.71 17.14 -29.71
C LYS A 213 -7.73 17.28 -28.18
N ALA A 214 -7.29 16.26 -27.45
CA ALA A 214 -7.25 16.30 -25.99
C ALA A 214 -6.26 17.36 -25.48
N ILE A 215 -5.07 17.50 -26.08
CA ILE A 215 -4.12 18.54 -25.69
C ILE A 215 -4.72 19.94 -25.91
N LYS A 216 -5.41 20.14 -27.02
CA LYS A 216 -6.09 21.41 -27.30
C LYS A 216 -7.21 21.69 -26.30
N GLU A 217 -8.02 20.70 -25.96
CA GLU A 217 -9.13 20.86 -25.00
C GLU A 217 -8.65 21.10 -23.56
N TYR A 218 -7.62 20.38 -23.10
CA TYR A 218 -7.16 20.46 -21.71
C TYR A 218 -6.15 21.58 -21.44
N TYR A 219 -5.22 21.82 -22.37
CA TYR A 219 -4.13 22.79 -22.18
C TYR A 219 -4.23 24.02 -23.07
N ASN A 220 -5.21 24.07 -23.99
CA ASN A 220 -5.33 25.12 -25.00
C ASN A 220 -4.06 25.30 -25.86
N ILE A 221 -3.40 24.19 -26.18
CA ILE A 221 -2.18 24.15 -27.00
C ILE A 221 -2.50 23.47 -28.33
N ASP A 222 -2.12 24.11 -29.44
CA ASP A 222 -2.12 23.48 -30.76
C ASP A 222 -0.75 22.84 -31.02
N LEU A 223 -0.71 21.52 -31.13
CA LEU A 223 0.52 20.78 -31.42
C LEU A 223 0.69 20.57 -32.92
N LYS A 224 1.93 20.64 -33.42
CA LYS A 224 2.25 20.17 -34.78
C LYS A 224 2.27 18.64 -34.83
N PRO A 225 2.11 18.01 -36.01
CA PRO A 225 2.07 16.55 -36.15
C PRO A 225 3.31 15.81 -35.61
N ASP A 226 4.48 16.45 -35.62
CA ASP A 226 5.76 15.92 -35.14
C ASP A 226 6.06 16.28 -33.67
N GLU A 227 5.14 16.93 -32.98
CA GLU A 227 5.30 17.43 -31.61
C GLU A 227 4.49 16.62 -30.58
N LEU A 228 5.03 16.54 -29.37
CA LEU A 228 4.39 15.98 -28.18
C LEU A 228 4.55 16.95 -27.00
N LEU A 229 3.51 17.05 -26.17
CA LEU A 229 3.56 17.72 -24.88
C LEU A 229 4.05 16.73 -23.82
N VAL A 230 5.11 17.09 -23.12
CA VAL A 230 5.74 16.29 -22.07
C VAL A 230 6.00 17.16 -20.83
N ARG A 231 6.44 16.53 -19.75
CA ARG A 231 6.89 17.20 -18.53
C ARG A 231 8.40 17.06 -18.38
N VAL A 232 9.07 18.16 -18.04
CA VAL A 232 10.52 18.21 -17.87
C VAL A 232 10.81 18.76 -16.48
N PRO A 233 11.77 18.20 -15.71
CA PRO A 233 12.21 18.80 -14.45
C PRO A 233 12.52 20.28 -14.60
N HIS A 234 11.98 21.10 -13.70
CA HIS A 234 12.22 22.54 -13.72
C HIS A 234 13.72 22.87 -13.52
N ASN A 235 14.36 22.11 -12.64
CA ASN A 235 15.78 22.17 -12.40
C ASN A 235 16.44 20.91 -12.94
N ARG A 236 17.71 21.03 -13.36
CA ARG A 236 18.52 19.85 -13.68
C ARG A 236 18.66 18.97 -12.44
N LEU A 237 18.34 17.71 -12.63
CA LEU A 237 18.44 16.67 -11.63
C LEU A 237 19.84 16.06 -11.64
N ASN A 238 20.35 15.73 -10.46
CA ASN A 238 21.57 14.92 -10.32
C ASN A 238 21.25 13.42 -10.47
N ASN A 239 22.28 12.59 -10.63
CA ASN A 239 22.09 11.16 -10.87
C ASN A 239 21.29 10.44 -9.75
N THR A 240 21.44 10.85 -8.50
CA THR A 240 20.67 10.29 -7.38
C THR A 240 19.18 10.63 -7.52
N GLU A 241 18.86 11.89 -7.82
CA GLU A 241 17.47 12.33 -8.04
C GLU A 241 16.83 11.63 -9.23
N ILE A 242 17.55 11.50 -10.34
CA ILE A 242 17.07 10.80 -11.55
C ILE A 242 16.82 9.32 -11.22
N ASN A 243 17.74 8.65 -10.54
CA ASN A 243 17.58 7.26 -10.12
C ASN A 243 16.36 7.08 -9.20
N ASN A 244 16.20 7.97 -8.21
CA ASN A 244 15.07 7.93 -7.29
C ASN A 244 13.72 8.13 -8.02
N LEU A 245 13.64 9.08 -8.96
CA LEU A 245 12.44 9.32 -9.77
C LEU A 245 12.11 8.13 -10.68
N ALA A 246 13.12 7.56 -11.35
CA ALA A 246 12.96 6.40 -12.21
C ALA A 246 12.47 5.17 -11.43
N ALA A 247 13.04 4.91 -10.25
CA ALA A 247 12.60 3.84 -9.37
C ALA A 247 11.16 4.07 -8.87
N SER A 248 10.86 5.29 -8.41
CA SER A 248 9.55 5.65 -7.86
C SER A 248 8.43 5.60 -8.90
N SER A 249 8.70 5.95 -10.16
CA SER A 249 7.74 5.83 -11.25
C SER A 249 7.26 4.39 -11.48
N ASN A 250 8.02 3.39 -11.02
CA ASN A 250 7.68 1.99 -11.14
C ASN A 250 7.03 1.41 -9.88
N GLN A 251 7.12 2.13 -8.76
CA GLN A 251 6.66 1.67 -7.46
C GLN A 251 5.12 1.62 -7.41
N GLY A 252 4.57 0.46 -7.03
CA GLY A 252 3.12 0.23 -7.00
C GLY A 252 2.49 -0.24 -8.32
N ARG A 253 3.26 -0.28 -9.42
CA ARG A 253 2.82 -0.86 -10.71
C ARG A 253 3.27 -2.31 -10.94
N PHE A 254 3.91 -2.93 -9.94
CA PHE A 254 4.32 -4.36 -9.95
C PHE A 254 3.13 -5.35 -9.81
N ASN A 255 1.90 -4.85 -9.77
CA ASN A 255 0.68 -5.68 -9.72
C ASN A 255 -0.18 -5.57 -11.00
N SER A 256 0.35 -5.05 -12.12
CA SER A 256 -0.39 -5.22 -13.39
C SER A 256 -0.42 -6.70 -13.75
N GLU A 257 -1.60 -7.22 -14.13
CA GLU A 257 -1.91 -8.63 -14.48
C GLU A 257 -0.85 -9.36 -15.34
N SER A 258 0.03 -8.62 -16.00
CA SER A 258 1.24 -9.11 -16.69
C SER A 258 2.14 -9.98 -15.80
N ASP A 259 2.35 -9.61 -14.53
CA ASP A 259 3.23 -10.36 -13.61
C ASP A 259 2.52 -11.57 -12.96
N GLN A 260 1.19 -11.56 -12.88
CA GLN A 260 0.43 -12.67 -12.32
C GLN A 260 0.38 -13.91 -13.22
N ARG A 261 0.68 -13.78 -14.52
CA ARG A 261 0.62 -14.92 -15.46
C ARG A 261 1.86 -15.84 -15.45
N LYS A 262 2.90 -15.54 -14.66
CA LYS A 262 4.10 -16.41 -14.56
C LYS A 262 4.21 -17.19 -13.25
N ALA A 263 3.21 -17.12 -12.37
CA ALA A 263 3.20 -17.82 -11.08
C ALA A 263 2.12 -18.90 -10.95
N VAL A 264 1.77 -19.56 -12.06
CA VAL A 264 0.93 -20.77 -12.07
C VAL A 264 1.61 -21.85 -12.90
#